data_AF-A0A958ZWJ3-F1
#
_entry.id   AF-A0A958ZWJ3-F1
#
_cell.length_a   1.000
_cell.length_b   1.000
_cell.length_c   1.000
_cell.angle_alpha   90.00
_cell.angle_beta   90.00
_cell.angle_gamma   90.00
#
_symmetry.space_group_name_H-M   'P 1'
#
loop_
_entity.id
_entity.type
_entity.pdbx_description
1 polymer ?
#
loop_
_entity_poly.entity_id
_entity_poly.type
_entity_poly.pdbx_seq_one_letter_code
_entity_poly.pdbx_strand_id
1 'polypeptide(L)'
;MEEKKVRQLAAIMFTDIVGYTAMMQGDERIAATVRAKHRKVFNEQHKIHHGEIVQYYGDGALSVFKSAIEATQCAIDIQTQLQQG
;
A
#
# COMPACT_ATOMS: atom_id res chain seq x y z
N MET A 1 24.06 -21.28 -12.93
CA MET A 1 24.41 -19.93 -12.46
C MET A 1 23.81 -19.80 -11.08
N GLU A 2 24.61 -19.79 -10.02
CA GLU A 2 24.08 -19.66 -8.66
C GLU A 2 23.46 -18.27 -8.47
N GLU A 3 22.21 -18.21 -8.03
CA GLU A 3 21.62 -16.96 -7.57
C GLU A 3 22.42 -16.42 -6.39
N LYS A 4 23.11 -15.30 -6.60
CA LYS A 4 23.86 -14.62 -5.56
C LYS A 4 22.86 -14.04 -4.55
N LYS A 5 22.67 -14.71 -3.41
CA LYS A 5 21.77 -14.24 -2.34
C LYS A 5 22.26 -12.90 -1.78
N VAL A 6 21.63 -11.81 -2.21
CA VAL A 6 21.86 -10.47 -1.68
C VAL A 6 21.13 -10.33 -0.35
N ARG A 7 21.86 -9.92 0.70
CA ARG A 7 21.27 -9.58 1.99
C ARG A 7 21.00 -8.09 2.05
N GLN A 8 19.80 -7.72 2.48
CA GLN A 8 19.46 -6.33 2.78
C GLN A 8 18.57 -6.26 4.02
N LEU A 9 18.68 -5.17 4.77
CA LEU A 9 17.66 -4.80 5.74
C LEU A 9 16.50 -4.17 4.98
N ALA A 10 15.28 -4.56 5.32
CA ALA A 10 14.07 -4.10 4.66
C ALA A 10 12.96 -3.91 5.70
N ALA A 11 12.20 -2.84 5.55
CA ALA A 11 10.93 -2.66 6.23
C ALA A 11 9.82 -3.15 5.31
N ILE A 12 8.97 -4.04 5.82
CA ILE A 12 7.84 -4.61 5.09
C ILE A 12 6.55 -4.03 5.66
N MET A 13 5.70 -3.49 4.80
CA MET A 13 4.42 -2.90 5.17
C MET A 13 3.28 -3.69 4.54
N PHE A 14 2.31 -4.07 5.37
CA PHE A 14 1.04 -4.66 4.95
C PHE A 14 -0.09 -3.67 5.24
N THR A 15 -1.02 -3.54 4.30
CA THR A 15 -2.18 -2.64 4.42
C THR A 15 -3.42 -3.31 3.86
N ASP A 16 -4.59 -2.90 4.35
CA ASP A 16 -5.88 -3.38 3.90
C ASP A 16 -6.96 -2.31 4.09
N ILE A 17 -8.06 -2.37 3.32
CA ILE A 17 -9.16 -1.41 3.45
C ILE A 17 -10.17 -1.95 4.46
N VAL A 18 -10.33 -1.23 5.58
CA VAL A 18 -11.28 -1.63 6.63
C VAL A 18 -12.70 -1.72 6.05
N GLY A 19 -13.33 -2.89 6.25
CA GLY A 19 -14.72 -3.13 5.83
C GLY A 19 -14.91 -3.37 4.33
N TYR A 20 -13.84 -3.53 3.56
CA TYR A 20 -13.92 -3.68 2.10
C TYR A 20 -14.79 -4.84 1.65
N THR A 21 -14.69 -6.00 2.31
CA THR A 21 -15.49 -7.18 1.96
C THR A 21 -17.00 -6.88 2.06
N ALA A 22 -17.43 -6.20 3.12
CA ALA A 22 -18.83 -5.81 3.28
C ALA A 22 -19.26 -4.76 2.24
N MET A 23 -18.37 -3.81 1.92
CA MET A 23 -18.61 -2.81 0.88
C MET A 23 -18.77 -3.46 -0.51
N MET A 24 -17.90 -4.41 -0.86
CA MET A 24 -17.97 -5.19 -2.09
C MET A 24 -19.27 -5.99 -2.20
N GLN A 25 -19.75 -6.56 -1.09
CA GLN A 25 -21.01 -7.31 -1.06
C GLN A 25 -22.23 -6.39 -1.26
N GLY A 26 -22.18 -5.16 -0.76
CA GLY A 26 -23.28 -4.19 -0.89
C GLY A 26 -23.33 -3.52 -2.26
N ASP A 27 -22.20 -2.99 -2.73
CA ASP A 27 -22.08 -2.34 -4.04
C ASP A 27 -20.64 -2.45 -4.58
N GLU A 28 -20.47 -3.33 -5.57
CA GLU A 28 -19.20 -3.58 -6.23
C GLU A 28 -18.61 -2.33 -6.90
N ARG A 29 -19.43 -1.44 -7.46
CA ARG A 29 -18.93 -0.25 -8.17
C ARG A 29 -18.37 0.77 -7.19
N ILE A 30 -19.04 0.96 -6.05
CA ILE A 30 -18.55 1.83 -4.97
C ILE A 30 -17.23 1.27 -4.44
N ALA A 31 -17.19 -0.02 -4.14
CA ALA A 31 -15.98 -0.66 -3.62
C ALA A 31 -14.81 -0.62 -4.64
N ALA A 32 -15.08 -0.80 -5.93
CA ALA A 32 -14.07 -0.63 -6.98
C ALA A 32 -13.53 0.81 -7.05
N THR A 33 -14.40 1.80 -6.87
CA THR A 33 -14.03 3.24 -6.85
C THR A 33 -13.16 3.56 -5.64
N VAL A 34 -13.53 3.07 -4.45
CA VAL A 34 -12.73 3.24 -3.22
C VAL A 34 -11.35 2.58 -3.37
N ARG A 35 -11.30 1.36 -3.91
CA ARG A 35 -10.02 0.67 -4.19
C ARG A 35 -9.17 1.44 -5.20
N ALA A 36 -9.77 2.07 -6.21
CA ALA A 36 -9.05 2.89 -7.19
C ALA A 36 -8.47 4.17 -6.54
N LYS A 37 -9.24 4.87 -5.69
CA LYS A 37 -8.75 6.02 -4.90
C LYS A 37 -7.58 5.59 -4.01
N HIS A 38 -7.74 4.49 -3.29
CA HIS A 38 -6.70 3.91 -2.44
C HIS A 38 -5.40 3.65 -3.22
N ARG A 39 -5.48 2.95 -4.35
CA ARG A 39 -4.30 2.65 -5.19
C ARG A 39 -3.63 3.90 -5.74
N LYS A 40 -4.40 4.93 -6.11
CA LYS A 40 -3.84 6.21 -6.56
C LYS A 40 -3.00 6.87 -5.46
N VAL A 41 -3.54 7.00 -4.25
CA VAL A 41 -2.82 7.57 -3.10
C VAL A 41 -1.57 6.73 -2.79
N PHE A 42 -1.70 5.41 -2.78
CA PHE A 42 -0.57 4.51 -2.53
C PHE A 42 0.56 4.72 -3.53
N ASN A 43 0.26 4.72 -4.83
CA ASN A 43 1.29 4.90 -5.85
C ASN A 43 2.04 6.24 -5.71
N GLU A 44 1.32 7.30 -5.36
CA GLU A 44 1.92 8.62 -5.13
C GLU A 44 2.82 8.64 -3.89
N GLN A 45 2.31 8.18 -2.75
CA GLN A 45 3.06 8.21 -1.50
C GLN A 45 4.27 7.26 -1.51
N HIS A 46 4.14 6.06 -2.09
CA HIS A 46 5.28 5.15 -2.23
C HIS A 46 6.38 5.76 -3.10
N LYS A 47 6.01 6.50 -4.16
CA LYS A 47 6.99 7.19 -5.01
C LYS A 47 7.73 8.30 -4.25
N ILE A 48 7.04 9.05 -3.39
CA ILE A 48 7.63 10.11 -2.57
C ILE A 48 8.60 9.54 -1.53
N HIS A 49 8.23 8.42 -0.91
CA HIS A 49 8.96 7.80 0.21
C HIS A 49 9.85 6.63 -0.21
N HIS A 50 10.21 6.53 -1.49
CA HIS A 50 11.10 5.49 -2.03
C HIS A 50 10.68 4.05 -1.69
N GLY A 51 9.38 3.82 -1.55
CA GLY A 51 8.77 2.52 -1.34
C GLY A 51 8.44 1.81 -2.65
N GLU A 52 8.44 0.49 -2.60
CA GLU A 52 8.02 -0.35 -3.71
C GLU A 52 6.81 -1.19 -3.27
N ILE A 53 5.73 -1.11 -4.04
CA ILE A 53 4.58 -2.01 -3.86
C ILE A 53 4.91 -3.30 -4.60
N VAL A 54 5.18 -4.35 -3.84
CA VAL A 54 5.56 -5.67 -4.38
C VAL A 54 4.34 -6.35 -4.99
N GLN A 55 3.21 -6.29 -4.29
CA GLN A 55 1.99 -6.99 -4.71
C GLN A 55 0.73 -6.37 -4.10
N TYR A 56 -0.37 -6.49 -4.83
CA TYR A 56 -1.72 -6.28 -4.30
C TYR A 56 -2.46 -7.61 -4.14
N TYR A 57 -3.22 -7.74 -3.07
CA TYR A 57 -4.09 -8.89 -2.77
C TYR A 57 -5.52 -8.40 -2.61
N GLY A 58 -6.22 -8.19 -3.73
CA GLY A 58 -7.54 -7.55 -3.70
C GLY A 58 -7.43 -6.06 -3.33
N ASP A 59 -7.94 -5.69 -2.16
CA ASP A 59 -7.80 -4.36 -1.55
C ASP A 59 -6.53 -4.18 -0.72
N GLY A 60 -5.92 -5.27 -0.27
CA GLY A 60 -4.67 -5.23 0.47
C GLY A 60 -3.44 -5.00 -0.40
N ALA A 61 -2.37 -4.47 0.21
CA ALA A 61 -1.07 -4.25 -0.43
C ALA A 61 0.10 -4.71 0.45
N LEU A 62 1.13 -5.25 -0.21
CA LEU A 62 2.43 -5.58 0.36
C LEU A 62 3.48 -4.67 -0.26
N SER A 63 4.18 -3.93 0.58
CA SER A 63 5.21 -2.99 0.17
C SER A 63 6.52 -3.21 0.91
N VAL A 64 7.63 -2.83 0.27
CA VAL A 64 8.98 -2.91 0.82
C VAL A 64 9.67 -1.56 0.75
N PHE A 65 10.42 -1.24 1.80
CA PHE A 65 11.24 -0.04 1.91
C PHE A 65 12.63 -0.40 2.40
N LYS A 66 13.62 0.40 2.02
CA LYS A 66 15.00 0.27 2.54
C LYS A 66 15.17 0.94 3.91
N SER A 67 14.21 1.77 4.33
CA SER A 67 14.21 2.52 5.59
C SER A 67 12.89 2.34 6.32
N ALA A 68 12.96 2.00 7.62
CA ALA A 68 11.78 1.94 8.48
C ALA A 68 11.18 3.33 8.72
N ILE A 69 11.99 4.39 8.68
CA ILE A 69 11.52 5.78 8.81
C ILE A 69 10.67 6.16 7.59
N GLU A 70 11.17 5.87 6.38
CA GLU A 70 10.42 6.16 5.15
C GLU A 70 9.13 5.34 5.05
N ALA A 71 9.16 4.06 5.45
CA ALA A 71 7.95 3.23 5.52
C ALA A 71 6.90 3.84 6.46
N THR A 72 7.34 4.33 7.63
CA THR A 72 6.44 4.92 8.63
C THR A 72 5.89 6.27 8.16
N GLN A 73 6.72 7.12 7.57
CA GLN A 73 6.29 8.40 7.00
C GLN A 73 5.30 8.19 5.84
N CYS A 74 5.57 7.24 4.95
CA CYS A 74 4.65 6.84 3.90
C CYS A 74 3.28 6.40 4.46
N ALA A 75 3.28 5.57 5.50
CA ALA A 75 2.04 5.12 6.13
C ALA A 75 1.22 6.29 6.73
N ILE A 76 1.88 7.23 7.39
CA ILE A 76 1.24 8.43 7.96
C ILE A 76 0.64 9.30 6.85
N ASP A 77 1.39 9.56 5.78
CA ASP A 77 0.94 10.41 4.68
C ASP A 77 -0.19 9.74 3.90
N ILE A 78 -0.16 8.42 3.71
CA ILE A 78 -1.26 7.65 3.14
C ILE A 78 -2.54 7.87 3.96
N GLN A 79 -2.49 7.69 5.28
CA GLN A 79 -3.66 7.87 6.14
C GLN A 79 -4.18 9.32 6.09
N THR A 80 -3.26 10.28 6.15
CA THR A 80 -3.58 11.71 6.05
C THR A 80 -4.32 12.01 4.74
N GLN A 81 -3.80 11.54 3.61
CA GLN A 81 -4.41 11.77 2.29
C GLN A 81 -5.76 11.05 2.10
N LEU A 82 -5.92 9.85 2.68
CA LEU A 82 -7.17 9.12 2.60
C LEU A 82 -8.28 9.74 3.47
N GLN A 83 -7.91 10.42 4.56
CA GLN A 83 -8.84 11.16 5.42
C GLN A 83 -9.20 12.55 4.88
N GLN A 84 -8.36 13.14 4.00
CA GLN A 84 -8.53 14.49 3.48
C GLN A 84 -9.51 14.64 2.29
N GLY A 85 -10.47 13.73 2.10
CA GLY A 85 -11.49 13.91 1.05
C GLY A 85 -12.66 12.97 1.11
#